data_AF-A0A7X3VJ04-F1
#
_entry.id   AF-A0A7X3VJ04-F1
#
_cell.length_a   1.000
_cell.length_b   1.000
_cell.length_c   1.000
_cell.angle_alpha   90.00
_cell.angle_beta   90.00
_cell.angle_gamma   90.00
#
_symmetry.space_group_name_H-M   'P 1'
#
loop_
_entity.id
_entity.type
_entity.pdbx_description
1 polymer ?
#
loop_
_entity_poly.entity_id
_entity_poly.type
_entity_poly.pdbx_seq_one_letter_code
_entity_poly.pdbx_strand_id
1 'polypeptide(L)'
;MIFREVEDRDLILRAREGDVDSFNILVSRWEKKVYNYLLRAVRDREDAMDLCQETFLKGYRSLRSLQDPARFPQWLFRIAHNESVSLFRKRRFESDEEVPERGTGGPIGVVGTRIQHLDLGLTVEKALASLSPEQREVVILKIYYG
;
A
#
# COMPACT_ATOMS: atom_id res chain seq x y z
N MET A 1 30.10 24.33 2.25
CA MET A 1 30.20 22.93 1.81
C MET A 1 28.82 22.51 1.37
N ILE A 2 28.58 22.35 0.06
CA ILE A 2 27.24 22.03 -0.47
C ILE A 2 27.09 20.52 -0.34
N PHE A 3 26.33 20.05 0.65
CA PHE A 3 25.88 18.67 0.69
C PHE A 3 24.88 18.49 -0.46
N ARG A 4 25.29 17.79 -1.53
CA ARG A 4 24.37 17.38 -2.58
C ARG A 4 23.39 16.38 -1.96
N GLU A 5 22.11 16.71 -1.96
CA GLU A 5 21.06 15.78 -1.56
C GLU A 5 21.15 14.52 -2.44
N VAL A 6 21.32 13.35 -1.83
CA VAL A 6 21.51 12.11 -2.57
C VAL A 6 20.22 11.78 -3.31
N GLU A 7 20.28 11.65 -4.63
CA GLU A 7 19.10 11.35 -5.45
C GLU A 7 18.66 9.89 -5.26
N ASP A 8 17.36 9.62 -5.37
CA ASP A 8 16.82 8.26 -5.26
C ASP A 8 17.52 7.29 -6.22
N ARG A 9 17.86 7.77 -7.43
CA ARG A 9 18.61 7.00 -8.43
C ARG A 9 19.91 6.42 -7.85
N ASP A 10 20.69 7.22 -7.15
CA ASP A 10 21.98 6.80 -6.61
C ASP A 10 21.80 5.81 -5.46
N LEU A 11 20.80 6.05 -4.59
CA LEU A 11 20.43 5.11 -3.52
C LEU A 11 20.00 3.76 -4.09
N ILE A 12 19.19 3.76 -5.15
CA ILE A 12 18.72 2.52 -5.81
C ILE A 12 19.91 1.74 -6.37
N LEU A 13 20.85 2.42 -7.04
CA LEU A 13 22.02 1.75 -7.61
C LEU A 13 22.88 1.09 -6.53
N ARG A 14 23.15 1.78 -5.42
CA ARG A 14 23.90 1.21 -4.29
C ARG A 14 23.14 0.07 -3.59
N ALA A 15 21.84 0.26 -3.36
CA ALA A 15 21.01 -0.77 -2.73
C ALA A 15 20.94 -2.05 -3.57
N ARG A 16 20.99 -1.96 -4.91
CA ARG A 16 21.09 -3.15 -5.79
C ARG A 16 22.38 -3.95 -5.55
N GLU A 17 23.48 -3.28 -5.23
CA GLU A 17 24.76 -3.91 -4.91
C GLU A 17 24.80 -4.50 -3.49
N GLY A 18 23.79 -4.23 -2.66
CA GLY A 18 23.66 -4.77 -1.30
C GLY A 18 23.89 -3.74 -0.19
N ASP A 19 23.97 -2.45 -0.53
CA ASP A 19 24.01 -1.37 0.47
C ASP A 19 22.64 -1.23 1.16
N VAL A 20 22.53 -1.80 2.36
CA VAL A 20 21.32 -1.79 3.18
C VAL A 20 20.96 -0.37 3.63
N ASP A 21 21.95 0.48 3.91
CA ASP A 21 21.71 1.84 4.39
C ASP A 21 21.09 2.70 3.28
N SER A 22 21.55 2.52 2.04
CA SER A 22 20.92 3.16 0.88
C SER A 22 19.46 2.75 0.72
N PHE A 23 19.12 1.49 0.99
CA PHE A 23 17.73 1.05 0.98
C PHE A 23 16.91 1.64 2.14
N ASN A 24 17.47 1.71 3.35
CA ASN A 24 16.80 2.31 4.51
C ASN A 24 16.43 3.80 4.27
N ILE A 25 17.28 4.54 3.54
CA ILE A 25 16.97 5.91 3.14
C ILE A 25 15.79 5.92 2.15
N LEU A 26 15.74 5.00 1.19
CA LEU A 26 14.59 4.86 0.29
C LEU A 26 13.31 4.52 1.06
N VAL A 27 13.36 3.61 2.04
CA VAL A 27 12.21 3.31 2.91
C VAL A 27 11.72 4.58 3.58
N SER A 28 12.62 5.30 4.27
CA SER A 28 12.29 6.54 4.99
C SER A 28 11.63 7.60 4.09
N ARG A 29 12.03 7.68 2.82
CA ARG A 29 11.47 8.64 1.84
C ARG A 29 10.09 8.25 1.33
N TRP A 30 9.82 6.95 1.19
CA TRP A 30 8.64 6.44 0.49
C TRP A 30 7.58 5.86 1.42
N GLU A 31 7.93 5.50 2.66
CA GLU A 31 7.05 4.83 3.62
C GLU A 31 5.71 5.54 3.78
N LYS A 32 5.73 6.84 4.08
CA LYS A 32 4.49 7.61 4.25
C LYS A 32 3.58 7.57 3.02
N LYS A 33 4.14 7.58 1.81
CA LYS A 33 3.35 7.54 0.56
C LYS A 33 2.75 6.17 0.32
N VAL A 34 3.54 5.10 0.54
CA VAL A 34 3.11 3.71 0.40
C VAL A 34 2.06 3.36 1.46
N TYR A 35 2.30 3.70 2.73
CA TYR A 35 1.33 3.53 3.80
C TYR A 35 0.01 4.23 3.50
N ASN A 36 0.07 5.50 3.07
CA ASN A 36 -1.13 6.26 2.72
C ASN A 36 -1.91 5.67 1.54
N TYR A 37 -1.21 5.10 0.55
CA TYR A 37 -1.83 4.37 -0.55
C TYR A 37 -2.55 3.12 -0.04
N LEU A 38 -1.85 2.30 0.76
CA LEU A 38 -2.38 1.05 1.31
C LEU A 38 -3.55 1.31 2.25
N LEU A 39 -3.47 2.32 3.11
CA LEU A 39 -4.56 2.73 4.00
C LEU A 39 -5.84 3.08 3.22
N ARG A 40 -5.71 3.75 2.07
CA ARG A 40 -6.86 4.05 1.18
C ARG A 40 -7.39 2.79 0.50
N ALA A 41 -6.51 1.85 0.16
CA ALA A 41 -6.89 0.59 -0.45
C ALA A 41 -7.68 -0.28 0.54
N VAL A 42 -7.09 -0.61 1.70
CA VAL A 42 -7.61 -1.61 2.66
C VAL A 42 -8.56 -1.03 3.71
N ARG A 43 -8.48 0.28 4.00
CA ARG A 43 -9.27 0.98 5.03
C ARG A 43 -9.14 0.43 6.45
N ASP A 44 -8.06 -0.28 6.72
CA ASP A 44 -7.67 -0.78 8.03
C ASP A 44 -6.22 -0.36 8.31
N ARG A 45 -5.94 0.09 9.54
CA ARG A 45 -4.64 0.65 9.90
C ARG A 45 -3.58 -0.42 10.13
N GLU A 46 -3.97 -1.55 10.70
CA GLU A 46 -3.07 -2.66 11.01
C GLU A 46 -2.68 -3.36 9.70
N ASP A 47 -3.66 -3.70 8.87
CA ASP A 47 -3.42 -4.24 7.54
C ASP A 47 -2.52 -3.30 6.72
N ALA A 48 -2.78 -1.99 6.72
CA ALA A 48 -1.98 -1.04 5.96
C ALA A 48 -0.52 -1.00 6.45
N MET A 49 -0.30 -1.14 7.76
CA MET A 49 1.04 -1.18 8.34
C MET A 49 1.78 -2.47 7.96
N ASP A 50 1.10 -3.61 8.05
CA ASP A 50 1.66 -4.92 7.69
C ASP A 50 1.97 -5.00 6.20
N LEU A 51 1.03 -4.58 5.34
CA LEU A 51 1.24 -4.53 3.91
C LEU A 51 2.37 -3.56 3.52
N CYS A 52 2.54 -2.46 4.26
CA CYS A 52 3.62 -1.51 4.01
C CYS A 52 4.98 -2.16 4.29
N GLN A 53 5.11 -2.88 5.41
CA GLN A 53 6.31 -3.65 5.73
C GLN A 53 6.59 -4.72 4.67
N GLU A 54 5.59 -5.53 4.32
CA GLU A 54 5.73 -6.57 3.29
C GLU A 54 6.12 -5.98 1.92
N THR A 55 5.57 -4.81 1.58
CA THR A 55 5.93 -4.09 0.35
C THR A 55 7.41 -3.75 0.31
N PHE A 56 7.97 -3.17 1.38
CA PHE A 56 9.39 -2.83 1.42
C PHE A 56 10.28 -4.07 1.52
N LEU A 57 9.86 -5.12 2.23
CA LEU A 57 10.59 -6.37 2.29
C LEU A 57 10.68 -7.05 0.91
N LYS A 58 9.56 -7.13 0.19
CA LYS A 58 9.52 -7.64 -1.20
C LYS A 58 10.26 -6.71 -2.15
N GLY A 59 10.14 -5.40 -1.95
CA GLY A 59 10.93 -4.39 -2.64
C GLY A 59 12.42 -4.67 -2.52
N TYR A 60 12.94 -4.80 -1.30
CA TYR A 60 14.35 -5.09 -1.07
C TYR A 60 14.81 -6.36 -1.80
N ARG A 61 14.06 -7.46 -1.64
CA ARG A 61 14.40 -8.76 -2.25
C ARG A 61 14.40 -8.73 -3.77
N SER A 62 13.53 -7.92 -4.38
CA SER A 62 13.35 -7.86 -5.83
C SER A 62 14.02 -6.65 -6.48
N LEU A 63 14.66 -5.75 -5.72
CA LEU A 63 15.22 -4.50 -6.22
C LEU A 63 16.23 -4.70 -7.35
N ARG A 64 16.99 -5.81 -7.32
CA ARG A 64 17.94 -6.17 -8.39
C ARG A 64 17.27 -6.34 -9.76
N SER A 65 15.99 -6.71 -9.79
CA SER A 65 15.18 -6.86 -11.01
C SER A 65 14.70 -5.53 -11.61
N LEU A 66 14.79 -4.43 -10.86
CA LEU A 66 14.44 -3.10 -11.36
C LEU A 66 15.49 -2.64 -12.37
N GLN A 67 15.16 -2.69 -13.65
CA GLN A 67 16.09 -2.35 -14.73
C GLN A 67 16.35 -0.85 -14.83
N ASP A 68 15.32 -0.04 -14.62
CA ASP A 68 15.36 1.42 -14.71
C ASP A 68 15.06 2.06 -13.35
N PRO A 69 16.05 2.67 -12.66
CA PRO A 69 15.85 3.34 -11.39
C PRO A 69 14.78 4.45 -11.44
N ALA A 70 14.57 5.10 -12.59
CA ALA A 70 13.54 6.14 -12.72
C ALA A 70 12.11 5.59 -12.55
N ARG A 71 11.93 4.28 -12.76
CA ARG A 71 10.65 3.59 -12.57
C ARG A 71 10.42 3.09 -11.15
N PHE A 72 11.33 3.39 -10.21
CA PHE A 72 11.21 2.93 -8.83
C PHE A 72 9.85 3.28 -8.19
N PRO A 73 9.30 4.51 -8.33
CA PRO A 73 8.01 4.83 -7.74
C PRO A 73 6.89 3.90 -8.26
N GLN A 74 6.73 3.79 -9.58
CA GLN A 74 5.68 2.98 -10.20
C GLN A 74 5.90 1.48 -9.98
N TRP A 75 7.15 1.05 -9.81
CA TRP A 75 7.48 -0.32 -9.47
C TRP A 75 7.15 -0.65 -8.01
N LEU A 76 7.48 0.25 -7.08
CA LEU A 76 7.16 0.09 -5.65
C LEU A 76 5.65 0.07 -5.41
N PHE A 77 4.91 0.98 -6.06
CA PHE A 77 3.44 0.98 -5.99
C PHE A 77 2.82 -0.26 -6.63
N ARG A 78 3.48 -0.93 -7.60
CA ARG A 78 2.99 -2.22 -8.13
C ARG A 78 3.09 -3.32 -7.10
N ILE A 79 4.18 -3.35 -6.35
CA ILE A 79 4.33 -4.30 -5.25
C ILE A 79 3.24 -4.03 -4.21
N ALA A 80 3.11 -2.79 -3.73
CA ALA A 80 2.07 -2.40 -2.75
C ALA A 80 0.66 -2.79 -3.22
N HIS A 81 0.37 -2.54 -4.49
CA HIS A 81 -0.89 -2.90 -5.10
C HIS A 81 -1.13 -4.42 -5.07
N ASN A 82 -0.17 -5.22 -5.54
CA ASN A 82 -0.29 -6.67 -5.55
C ASN A 82 -0.48 -7.25 -4.14
N GLU A 83 0.17 -6.66 -3.14
CA GLU A 83 -0.03 -7.05 -1.73
C GLU A 83 -1.45 -6.79 -1.25
N SER A 84 -2.02 -5.61 -1.58
CA SER A 84 -3.41 -5.30 -1.23
C SER A 84 -4.40 -6.25 -1.92
N VAL A 85 -4.19 -6.58 -3.20
CA VAL A 85 -5.03 -7.55 -3.94
C VAL A 85 -4.91 -8.95 -3.34
N SER A 86 -3.71 -9.35 -2.95
CA SER A 86 -3.47 -10.64 -2.30
C SER A 86 -4.24 -10.75 -0.97
N LEU A 87 -4.28 -9.68 -0.16
CA LEU A 87 -5.07 -9.64 1.07
C LEU A 87 -6.57 -9.79 0.79
N PHE A 88 -7.11 -9.04 -0.17
CA PHE A 88 -8.54 -9.15 -0.53
C PHE A 88 -8.91 -10.55 -1.02
N ARG A 89 -8.02 -11.17 -1.83
CA ARG A 89 -8.23 -12.54 -2.30
C ARG A 89 -8.24 -13.53 -1.13
N LYS A 90 -7.32 -13.39 -0.16
CA LYS A 90 -7.27 -14.25 1.03
C LYS A 90 -8.57 -14.15 1.85
N ARG A 91 -9.05 -12.93 2.10
CA ARG A 91 -10.31 -12.68 2.83
C ARG A 91 -11.53 -13.31 2.17
N ARG A 92 -11.60 -13.26 0.83
CA ARG A 92 -12.68 -13.90 0.08
C ARG A 92 -12.72 -15.41 0.28
N PHE A 93 -11.55 -16.06 0.27
CA PHE A 93 -11.48 -17.50 0.51
C PHE A 93 -11.88 -17.85 1.95
N GLU A 94 -11.43 -17.08 2.94
CA GLU A 94 -11.83 -17.28 4.34
C GLU A 94 -13.35 -17.12 4.54
N SER A 95 -13.98 -16.17 3.85
CA SER A 95 -15.45 -16.00 3.90
C SER A 95 -16.24 -17.08 3.15
N ASP A 96 -15.65 -17.72 2.12
CA ASP A 96 -16.30 -18.80 1.36
C ASP A 96 -16.19 -20.17 2.09
N GLU A 97 -15.24 -20.32 3.02
CA GLU A 97 -15.06 -21.53 3.84
C GLU A 97 -15.92 -21.54 5.12
N GLU A 98 -16.45 -20.40 5.57
CA GLU A 98 -17.46 -20.32 6.63
C GLU A 98 -18.84 -20.77 6.13
N VAL A 99 -19.08 -22.09 6.11
CA VAL A 99 -20.43 -22.65 5.93
C VAL A 99 -21.33 -22.19 7.09
N PRO A 100 -22.48 -21.53 6.83
CA PRO A 100 -23.30 -21.02 7.91
C PRO A 100 -24.09 -22.15 8.59
N GLU A 101 -23.77 -22.45 9.84
CA GLU A 101 -24.79 -23.02 10.73
C GLU A 101 -25.92 -22.01 10.85
N ARG A 102 -27.13 -22.42 10.47
CA ARG A 102 -28.34 -21.59 10.50
C ARG A 102 -28.65 -21.16 11.93
N GLY A 103 -28.22 -19.95 12.28
CA GLY A 103 -28.68 -19.20 13.44
C GLY A 103 -29.41 -17.95 12.98
N THR A 104 -30.72 -17.90 13.21
CA THR A 104 -31.57 -16.72 12.96
C THR A 104 -31.14 -15.56 13.87
N GLY A 105 -30.70 -14.44 13.29
CA GLY A 105 -30.58 -13.16 13.97
C GLY A 105 -29.70 -12.16 13.23
N GLY A 106 -30.27 -11.11 12.66
CA GLY A 106 -29.50 -9.93 12.21
C GLY A 106 -29.07 -9.05 13.40
N PRO A 107 -28.42 -7.88 13.18
CA PRO A 107 -27.86 -7.34 11.95
C PRO A 107 -26.31 -7.35 11.95
N ILE A 108 -25.75 -7.18 10.75
CA ILE A 108 -24.32 -7.07 10.43
C ILE A 108 -23.65 -5.97 11.25
N GLY A 109 -22.58 -6.32 11.96
CA GLY A 109 -21.76 -5.35 12.68
C GLY A 109 -20.32 -5.81 12.84
N VAL A 110 -19.43 -5.31 11.97
CA VAL A 110 -18.12 -4.80 12.42
C VAL A 110 -17.86 -3.49 11.69
N VAL A 111 -18.48 -2.43 12.21
CA VAL A 111 -18.10 -1.05 11.91
C VAL A 111 -16.93 -0.73 12.86
N GLY A 112 -15.72 -0.81 12.36
CA GLY A 112 -14.51 -0.35 13.05
C GLY A 112 -14.50 1.18 13.15
N THR A 113 -14.30 1.68 14.37
CA THR A 113 -14.57 3.03 14.84
C THR A 113 -13.78 4.14 14.13
N ARG A 114 -14.50 5.24 13.89
CA ARG A 114 -14.08 6.52 13.29
C ARG A 114 -13.36 7.41 14.30
N ILE A 115 -12.20 7.97 13.93
CA ILE A 115 -11.65 9.22 14.49
C ILE A 115 -11.26 10.15 13.32
N GLN A 116 -11.70 11.41 13.40
CA GLN A 116 -11.65 12.49 12.41
C GLN A 116 -10.34 13.27 12.53
N HIS A 117 -9.75 13.75 11.41
CA HIS A 117 -9.08 15.06 11.32
C HIS A 117 -8.93 15.58 9.86
N LEU A 118 -9.49 16.79 9.65
CA LEU A 118 -9.19 17.91 8.72
C LEU A 118 -9.37 17.82 7.17
N ASP A 119 -10.60 18.11 6.75
CA ASP A 119 -11.05 19.19 5.82
C ASP A 119 -10.65 19.30 4.34
N LEU A 120 -9.90 18.36 3.76
CA LEU A 120 -9.94 18.20 2.28
C LEU A 120 -9.95 16.74 1.83
N GLY A 121 -9.33 15.86 2.62
CA GLY A 121 -9.34 14.41 2.40
C GLY A 121 -10.70 13.74 2.63
N LEU A 122 -11.58 14.32 3.46
CA LEU A 122 -12.88 13.74 3.82
C LEU A 122 -13.83 13.55 2.62
N THR A 123 -13.76 14.43 1.63
CA THR A 123 -14.60 14.32 0.41
C THR A 123 -14.08 13.22 -0.50
N VAL A 124 -12.75 13.11 -0.63
CA VAL A 124 -12.09 12.06 -1.43
C VAL A 124 -12.27 10.69 -0.78
N GLU A 125 -12.09 10.57 0.54
CA GLU A 125 -12.30 9.32 1.28
C GLU A 125 -13.75 8.84 1.22
N LYS A 126 -14.72 9.76 1.38
CA LYS A 126 -16.14 9.41 1.23
C LYS A 126 -16.47 8.96 -0.19
N ALA A 127 -15.92 9.64 -1.20
CA ALA A 127 -16.11 9.28 -2.60
C ALA A 127 -15.44 7.92 -2.95
N LEU A 128 -14.24 7.65 -2.44
CA LEU A 128 -13.57 6.36 -2.61
C LEU A 128 -14.29 5.25 -1.83
N ALA A 129 -14.89 5.55 -0.67
CA ALA A 129 -15.64 4.59 0.13
C ALA A 129 -16.97 4.17 -0.52
N SER A 130 -17.57 5.01 -1.38
CA SER A 130 -18.75 4.64 -2.18
C SER A 130 -18.44 3.77 -3.40
N LEU A 131 -17.16 3.58 -3.73
CA LEU A 131 -16.73 2.73 -4.85
C LEU A 131 -16.53 1.28 -4.38
N SER A 132 -16.84 0.34 -5.28
CA SER A 132 -16.44 -1.06 -5.09
C SER A 132 -14.91 -1.17 -4.97
N PRO A 133 -14.38 -2.24 -4.36
CA PRO A 133 -12.94 -2.45 -4.26
C PRO A 133 -12.20 -2.28 -5.60
N GLU A 134 -12.77 -2.82 -6.69
CA GLU A 134 -12.20 -2.80 -8.04
C GLU A 134 -12.25 -1.39 -8.67
N GLN A 135 -13.30 -0.62 -8.41
CA GLN A 135 -13.42 0.75 -8.92
C GLN A 135 -12.48 1.71 -8.18
N ARG A 136 -12.31 1.51 -6.87
CA ARG A 136 -11.37 2.27 -6.04
C ARG A 136 -9.94 2.04 -6.51
N GLU A 137 -9.61 0.79 -6.81
CA GLU A 137 -8.32 0.37 -7.33
C GLU A 137 -7.93 1.17 -8.58
N VAL A 138 -8.81 1.24 -9.59
CA VAL A 138 -8.56 2.00 -10.83
C VAL A 138 -8.29 3.49 -10.57
N VAL A 139 -9.04 4.10 -9.65
CA VAL A 139 -8.86 5.52 -9.30
C VAL A 139 -7.54 5.75 -8.59
N ILE A 140 -7.18 4.89 -7.64
CA ILE A 140 -5.91 4.99 -6.93
C ILE A 140 -4.74 4.74 -7.89
N LEU A 141 -4.84 3.74 -8.78
CA LEU A 141 -3.83 3.51 -9.81
C LEU A 141 -3.63 4.77 -10.69
N LYS A 142 -4.70 5.43 -11.13
CA LYS A 142 -4.56 6.66 -11.93
C LYS A 142 -3.87 7.81 -11.17
N ILE A 143 -4.08 7.93 -9.86
CA ILE A 143 -3.48 9.00 -9.05
C ILE A 143 -1.99 8.75 -8.77
N TYR A 144 -1.58 7.50 -8.62
CA TYR A 144 -0.21 7.14 -8.25
C TYR A 144 0.68 6.73 -9.45
N TYR A 145 0.08 6.44 -10.60
CA TYR A 145 0.78 6.04 -11.83
C TYR A 145 0.65 7.04 -12.98
N GLY A 146 -0.21 8.05 -12.85
CA GLY A 146 -0.43 9.13 -13.82
C GLY A 146 0.58 10.25 -13.70
#